data_AF-A0A356T8I2-F1
#
_entry.id   AF-A0A356T8I2-F1
#
_cell.length_a   1.000
_cell.length_b   1.000
_cell.length_c   1.000
_cell.angle_alpha   90.00
_cell.angle_beta   90.00
_cell.angle_gamma   90.00
#
_symmetry.space_group_name_H-M   'P 1'
#
loop_
_entity.id
_entity.type
_entity.pdbx_description
1 polymer ?
#
loop_
_entity_poly.entity_id
_entity_poly.type
_entity_poly.pdbx_seq_one_letter_code
_entity_poly.pdbx_strand_id
1 'polypeptide(L)'
;MLDEPTAGLDPNQIRQVRELITELSKNKTVLLSTHILPEVEALCDRVLIIHKGKLVSEGEPTTLRGQMAGRQVIQLEGRGAEAAFQAALDGLEGVRLVDAIRVVSGTGDAQVVRARLESDDPDAAERVFAAVAAAGLALRELRRREASLEDVFTDLTTTDEAAEDEPATNEPKTDERDEEE
;
A
#
# COMPACT_ATOMS: atom_id res chain seq x y z
N MET A 1 24.70 11.99 -3.34
CA MET A 1 23.25 11.85 -3.56
C MET A 1 23.09 11.13 -4.88
N LEU A 2 22.20 10.15 -4.94
CA LEU A 2 21.88 9.35 -6.12
C LEU A 2 20.39 9.54 -6.39
N ASP A 3 20.05 9.97 -7.59
CA ASP A 3 18.66 10.20 -8.02
C ASP A 3 18.33 9.17 -9.10
N GLU A 4 17.40 8.27 -8.80
CA GLU A 4 16.97 7.15 -9.64
C GLU A 4 18.14 6.34 -10.26
N PRO A 5 19.11 5.85 -9.46
CA PRO A 5 20.37 5.28 -9.98
C PRO A 5 20.22 3.97 -10.76
N THR A 6 19.04 3.36 -10.72
CA THR A 6 18.69 2.06 -11.28
C THR A 6 17.65 2.14 -12.39
N ALA A 7 17.12 3.35 -12.65
CA ALA A 7 16.10 3.55 -13.67
C ALA A 7 16.64 3.16 -15.06
N GLY A 8 15.91 2.26 -15.74
CA GLY A 8 16.28 1.77 -17.07
C GLY A 8 17.40 0.72 -17.10
N LEU A 9 17.85 0.23 -15.94
CA LEU A 9 18.81 -0.88 -15.86
C LEU A 9 18.12 -2.24 -15.90
N ASP A 10 18.83 -3.24 -16.44
CA ASP A 10 18.36 -4.63 -16.40
C ASP A 10 18.59 -5.28 -15.00
N PRO A 11 17.94 -6.42 -14.69
CA PRO A 11 18.05 -7.05 -13.37
C PRO A 11 19.47 -7.37 -12.91
N ASN A 12 20.43 -7.66 -13.80
CA ASN A 12 21.80 -7.93 -13.41
C ASN A 12 22.54 -6.62 -13.06
N GLN A 13 22.31 -5.57 -13.84
CA GLN A 13 22.88 -4.24 -13.58
C GLN A 13 22.36 -3.66 -12.27
N ILE A 14 21.07 -3.82 -11.96
CA ILE A 14 20.49 -3.42 -10.67
C ILE A 14 21.24 -4.09 -9.51
N ARG A 15 21.58 -5.39 -9.63
CA ARG A 15 22.36 -6.10 -8.59
C ARG A 15 23.75 -5.51 -8.40
N GLN A 16 24.45 -5.18 -9.48
CA GLN A 16 25.77 -4.54 -9.42
C GLN A 16 25.71 -3.15 -8.78
N VAL A 17 24.70 -2.34 -9.14
CA VAL A 17 24.50 -1.02 -8.53
C VAL A 17 24.19 -1.16 -7.04
N ARG A 18 23.36 -2.13 -6.65
CA ARG A 18 23.06 -2.42 -5.24
C ARG A 18 24.32 -2.77 -4.45
N GLU A 19 25.17 -3.63 -4.99
CA GLU A 19 26.46 -4.00 -4.37
C GLU A 19 27.36 -2.78 -4.20
N LEU A 20 27.48 -1.94 -5.24
CA LEU A 20 28.26 -0.71 -5.18
C LEU A 20 27.75 0.27 -4.11
N ILE A 21 26.44 0.49 -4.05
CA ILE A 21 25.82 1.37 -3.03
C ILE A 21 26.09 0.83 -1.63
N THR A 22 25.96 -0.49 -1.44
CA THR A 22 26.22 -1.17 -0.16
C THR A 22 27.70 -1.06 0.26
N GLU A 23 28.63 -1.08 -0.69
CA GLU A 23 30.05 -0.85 -0.38
C GLU A 23 30.34 0.60 -0.02
N LEU A 24 29.74 1.55 -0.73
CA LEU A 24 29.88 2.98 -0.48
C LEU A 24 29.31 3.36 0.89
N SER A 25 28.16 2.79 1.28
CA SER A 25 27.48 3.11 2.54
C SER A 25 28.31 2.77 3.79
N LYS A 26 29.24 1.81 3.70
CA LYS A 26 30.14 1.43 4.82
C LYS A 26 30.97 2.59 5.36
N ASN A 27 31.32 3.56 4.52
CA ASN A 27 32.22 4.67 4.89
C ASN A 27 31.66 6.05 4.53
N LYS A 28 30.46 6.12 3.97
CA LYS A 28 29.83 7.36 3.49
C LYS A 28 28.33 7.32 3.73
N THR A 29 27.73 8.46 4.01
CA THR A 29 26.27 8.60 3.96
C THR A 29 25.83 8.70 2.51
N VAL A 30 24.97 7.78 2.07
CA VAL A 30 24.39 7.78 0.73
C VAL A 30 22.92 8.20 0.84
N LEU A 31 22.57 9.31 0.19
CA LEU A 31 21.17 9.69 0.01
C LEU A 31 20.69 9.14 -1.34
N LEU A 32 19.67 8.28 -1.29
CA LEU A 32 19.01 7.68 -2.44
C LEU A 32 17.61 8.28 -2.58
N SER A 33 17.31 8.80 -3.77
CA SER A 33 15.96 9.20 -4.19
C SER A 33 15.49 8.20 -5.24
N THR A 34 14.39 7.50 -4.96
CA THR A 34 13.77 6.59 -5.93
C THR A 34 12.30 6.34 -5.58
N HIS A 35 11.48 6.10 -6.60
CA HIS A 35 10.14 5.55 -6.45
C HIS A 35 10.10 4.01 -6.46
N ILE A 36 11.25 3.34 -6.64
CA ILE A 36 11.35 1.88 -6.73
C ILE A 36 11.49 1.29 -5.32
N LEU A 37 10.37 1.04 -4.65
CA LEU A 37 10.34 0.56 -3.26
C LEU A 37 11.10 -0.75 -2.99
N PRO A 38 11.15 -1.74 -3.92
CA PRO A 38 12.00 -2.93 -3.75
C PRO A 38 13.50 -2.63 -3.67
N GLU A 39 13.96 -1.45 -4.07
CA GLU A 39 15.35 -1.01 -3.88
C GLU A 39 15.55 -0.36 -2.52
N VAL A 40 14.59 0.47 -2.12
CA VAL A 40 14.56 1.07 -0.78
C VAL A 40 14.59 -0.02 0.29
N GLU A 41 13.74 -1.05 0.16
CA GLU A 41 13.71 -2.20 1.07
C GLU A 41 15.03 -2.98 1.10
N ALA A 42 15.80 -2.98 0.01
CA ALA A 42 17.02 -3.77 -0.12
C ALA A 42 18.28 -3.00 0.29
N LEU A 43 18.27 -1.67 0.24
CA LEU A 43 19.46 -0.82 0.36
C LEU A 43 19.43 0.15 1.54
N CYS A 44 18.24 0.58 1.98
CA CYS A 44 18.12 1.69 2.91
C CYS A 44 17.94 1.20 4.35
N ASP A 45 18.76 1.72 5.25
CA ASP A 45 18.56 1.55 6.70
C ASP A 45 17.47 2.49 7.24
N ARG A 46 17.25 3.63 6.59
CA ARG A 46 16.24 4.65 6.93
C ARG A 46 15.58 5.17 5.67
N VAL A 47 14.26 5.35 5.74
CA VAL A 47 13.39 5.78 4.65
C VAL A 47 12.63 7.03 5.07
N LEU A 48 12.47 7.95 4.13
CA LEU A 48 11.64 9.14 4.26
C LEU A 48 10.60 9.09 3.15
N ILE A 49 9.31 9.08 3.50
CA ILE A 49 8.21 9.11 2.55
C ILE A 49 7.72 10.54 2.43
N ILE A 50 7.76 11.07 1.20
CA ILE A 50 7.32 12.43 0.90
C ILE A 50 6.10 12.37 -0.02
N HIS A 51 5.04 13.08 0.35
CA HIS A 51 3.83 13.23 -0.45
C HIS A 51 3.43 14.71 -0.50
N LYS A 52 3.06 15.23 -1.68
CA LYS A 52 2.70 16.65 -1.89
C LYS A 52 3.69 17.66 -1.27
N GLY A 53 4.98 17.34 -1.30
CA GLY A 53 6.05 18.19 -0.75
C GLY A 53 6.17 18.18 0.79
N LYS A 54 5.44 17.30 1.49
CA LYS A 54 5.50 17.12 2.94
C LYS A 54 6.07 15.75 3.30
N LEU A 55 6.83 15.67 4.38
CA LEU A 55 7.26 14.40 4.97
C LEU A 55 6.05 13.77 5.69
N VAL A 56 5.57 12.64 5.19
CA VAL A 56 4.39 11.94 5.74
C VAL A 56 4.77 10.76 6.64
N SER A 57 5.94 10.17 6.43
CA SER A 57 6.46 9.11 7.32
C SER A 57 7.97 9.00 7.24
N GLU A 58 8.57 8.49 8.32
CA GLU A 58 10.01 8.29 8.45
C GLU A 58 10.30 7.08 9.34
N GLY A 59 11.26 6.25 8.96
CA GLY A 59 11.75 5.16 9.80
C GLY A 59 12.56 4.11 9.05
N GLU A 60 12.94 3.03 9.74
CA GLU A 60 13.49 1.85 9.07
C GLU A 60 12.40 1.17 8.21
N PRO A 61 12.73 0.53 7.07
CA PRO A 61 11.74 -0.16 6.25
C PRO A 61 10.92 -1.21 7.01
N THR A 62 11.53 -1.89 7.98
CA THR A 62 10.86 -2.84 8.90
C THR A 62 9.85 -2.15 9.81
N THR A 63 10.21 -1.00 10.37
CA THR A 63 9.34 -0.21 11.26
C THR A 63 8.18 0.41 10.48
N LEU A 64 8.43 0.91 9.26
CA LEU A 64 7.40 1.46 8.39
C LEU A 64 6.38 0.39 7.98
N ARG A 65 6.84 -0.82 7.61
CA ARG A 65 5.93 -1.98 7.43
C ARG A 65 5.17 -2.31 8.70
N GLY A 66 5.82 -2.15 9.85
CA GLY A 66 5.21 -2.28 11.17
C GLY A 66 4.14 -1.24 11.50
N GLN A 67 4.03 -0.12 10.77
CA GLN A 67 2.89 0.81 10.90
C GLN A 67 1.59 0.14 10.42
N MET A 68 1.71 -0.85 9.54
CA MET A 68 0.63 -1.78 9.16
C MET A 68 0.73 -3.10 9.93
N ALA A 69 1.47 -3.19 11.04
CA ALA A 69 1.56 -4.43 11.82
C ALA A 69 0.16 -4.84 12.33
N GLY A 70 -0.23 -6.07 12.01
CA GLY A 70 -1.59 -6.58 12.26
C GLY A 70 -2.46 -6.57 10.99
N ARG A 71 -2.17 -5.71 10.02
CA ARG A 71 -2.78 -5.77 8.68
C ARG A 71 -2.15 -6.89 7.88
N GLN A 72 -3.00 -7.78 7.41
CA GLN A 72 -2.63 -8.75 6.39
C GLN A 72 -3.17 -8.31 5.03
N VAL A 73 -2.34 -8.52 4.00
CA VAL A 73 -2.77 -8.38 2.62
C VAL A 73 -3.16 -9.76 2.13
N ILE A 74 -4.41 -9.90 1.69
CA ILE A 74 -4.97 -11.13 1.15
C ILE A 74 -5.06 -10.97 -0.36
N GLN A 75 -4.35 -11.81 -1.09
CA GLN A 75 -4.44 -11.90 -2.56
C GLN A 75 -5.33 -13.06 -2.94
N LEU A 76 -6.33 -12.78 -3.77
CA LEU A 76 -7.30 -13.74 -4.26
C LEU A 76 -7.24 -13.81 -5.79
N GLU A 77 -7.23 -15.03 -6.33
CA GLU A 77 -7.55 -15.31 -7.73
C GLU A 77 -8.72 -16.30 -7.78
N GLY A 78 -9.71 -16.00 -8.59
CA GLY A 78 -10.87 -16.85 -8.77
C GLY A 78 -11.42 -16.82 -10.19
N ARG A 79 -12.35 -17.72 -10.49
CA ARG A 79 -13.10 -17.75 -11.74
C ARG A 79 -14.59 -17.51 -11.47
N GLY A 80 -15.16 -16.55 -12.20
CA GLY A 80 -16.53 -16.10 -12.10
C GLY A 80 -16.63 -14.60 -12.43
N ALA A 81 -17.87 -14.10 -12.55
CA ALA A 81 -18.10 -12.70 -12.89
C ALA A 81 -17.60 -11.75 -11.79
N GLU A 82 -16.99 -10.63 -12.19
CA GLU A 82 -16.48 -9.59 -11.28
C GLU A 82 -17.52 -9.15 -10.24
N ALA A 83 -18.75 -8.85 -10.69
CA ALA A 83 -19.84 -8.41 -9.81
C ALA A 83 -20.22 -9.45 -8.75
N ALA A 84 -20.06 -10.75 -9.05
CA ALA A 84 -20.34 -11.81 -8.09
C ALA A 84 -19.25 -11.88 -7.00
N PHE A 85 -17.99 -11.69 -7.37
CA PHE A 85 -16.90 -11.55 -6.39
C PHE A 85 -17.07 -10.29 -5.55
N GLN A 86 -17.43 -9.16 -6.15
CA GLN A 86 -17.68 -7.92 -5.42
C GLN A 86 -18.77 -8.13 -4.36
N ALA A 87 -19.91 -8.68 -4.75
CA ALA A 87 -21.01 -8.96 -3.83
C ALA A 87 -20.64 -9.94 -2.71
N ALA A 88 -19.80 -10.94 -2.98
CA ALA A 88 -19.33 -11.88 -1.97
C ALA A 88 -18.37 -11.23 -0.95
N LEU A 89 -17.60 -10.25 -1.37
CA LEU A 89 -16.59 -9.58 -0.54
C LEU A 89 -17.14 -8.38 0.22
N ASP A 90 -18.11 -7.64 -0.33
CA ASP A 90 -18.71 -6.44 0.29
C ASP A 90 -19.39 -6.74 1.65
N GLY A 91 -19.82 -7.98 1.87
CA GLY A 91 -20.47 -8.39 3.12
C GLY A 91 -19.52 -8.76 4.27
N LEU A 92 -18.20 -8.70 4.06
CA LEU A 92 -17.22 -9.15 5.04
C LEU A 92 -16.79 -8.02 5.98
N GLU A 93 -17.21 -8.14 7.24
CA GLU A 93 -16.76 -7.22 8.28
C GLU A 93 -15.25 -7.33 8.53
N GLY A 94 -14.60 -6.18 8.62
CA GLY A 94 -13.15 -6.08 8.85
C GLY A 94 -12.28 -6.34 7.62
N VAL A 95 -12.87 -6.61 6.45
CA VAL A 95 -12.14 -6.83 5.20
C VAL A 95 -12.40 -5.67 4.24
N ARG A 96 -11.33 -4.98 3.85
CA ARG A 96 -11.37 -3.88 2.89
C ARG A 96 -10.78 -4.32 1.56
N LEU A 97 -11.43 -3.97 0.46
CA LEU A 97 -10.86 -4.11 -0.87
C LEU A 97 -9.84 -2.98 -1.10
N VAL A 98 -8.59 -3.33 -1.37
CA VAL A 98 -7.48 -2.36 -1.58
C VAL A 98 -7.46 -1.88 -3.04
N ASP A 99 -7.64 -2.83 -3.97
CA ASP A 99 -7.70 -2.59 -5.40
C ASP A 99 -9.06 -3.04 -5.93
N ALA A 100 -9.65 -2.28 -6.85
CA ALA A 100 -10.80 -2.75 -7.63
C ALA A 100 -10.51 -4.15 -8.22
N ILE A 101 -11.52 -5.02 -8.19
CA ILE A 101 -11.41 -6.38 -8.71
C ILE A 101 -11.07 -6.30 -10.19
N ARG A 102 -9.95 -6.92 -10.59
CA ARG A 102 -9.48 -6.86 -11.98
C ARG A 102 -9.78 -8.15 -12.70
N VAL A 103 -10.45 -8.05 -13.85
CA VAL A 103 -10.59 -9.17 -14.79
C VAL A 103 -9.27 -9.36 -15.54
N VAL A 104 -8.64 -10.51 -15.34
CA VAL A 104 -7.35 -10.85 -15.95
C VAL A 104 -7.53 -11.55 -17.29
N SER A 105 -8.60 -12.33 -17.44
CA SER A 105 -8.93 -13.03 -18.69
C SER A 105 -10.39 -13.49 -18.71
N GLY A 106 -10.90 -13.85 -19.88
CA GLY A 106 -12.26 -14.39 -20.05
C GLY A 106 -13.36 -13.32 -20.08
N THR A 107 -14.60 -13.76 -20.30
CA THR A 107 -15.79 -12.91 -20.33
C THR A 107 -16.96 -13.63 -19.64
N GLY A 108 -17.87 -12.86 -19.04
CA GLY A 108 -18.99 -13.39 -18.25
C GLY A 108 -18.54 -14.35 -17.14
N ASP A 109 -19.19 -15.50 -17.03
CA ASP A 109 -18.91 -16.49 -15.96
C ASP A 109 -17.59 -17.25 -16.16
N ALA A 110 -16.92 -17.08 -17.30
CA ALA A 110 -15.59 -17.63 -17.55
C ALA A 110 -14.46 -16.66 -17.18
N GLN A 111 -14.77 -15.50 -16.63
CA GLN A 111 -13.78 -14.51 -16.20
C GLN A 111 -12.87 -15.08 -15.12
N VAL A 112 -11.59 -14.74 -15.19
CA VAL A 112 -10.63 -14.92 -14.11
C VAL A 112 -10.42 -13.55 -13.50
N VAL A 113 -10.65 -13.44 -12.20
CA VAL A 113 -10.53 -12.20 -11.46
C VAL A 113 -9.38 -12.27 -10.46
N ARG A 114 -8.78 -11.12 -10.19
CA ARG A 114 -7.85 -10.91 -9.09
C ARG A 114 -8.32 -9.79 -8.20
N ALA A 115 -8.19 -9.99 -6.90
CA ALA A 115 -8.50 -8.99 -5.90
C ALA A 115 -7.39 -8.94 -4.85
N ARG A 116 -7.13 -7.75 -4.32
CA ARG A 116 -6.28 -7.53 -3.16
C ARG A 116 -7.14 -6.95 -2.05
N LEU A 117 -7.11 -7.59 -0.90
CA LEU A 117 -7.85 -7.19 0.27
C LEU A 117 -6.90 -6.94 1.44
N GLU A 118 -7.34 -6.12 2.37
CA GLU A 118 -6.66 -5.82 3.62
C GLU A 118 -7.59 -6.10 4.79
N SER A 119 -7.01 -6.59 5.87
CA SER A 119 -7.73 -6.82 7.11
C SER A 119 -6.79 -6.77 8.30
N ASP A 120 -7.25 -6.16 9.38
CA ASP A 120 -6.61 -6.20 10.71
C ASP A 120 -6.90 -7.52 11.46
N ASP A 121 -7.89 -8.29 11.00
CA ASP A 121 -8.29 -9.57 11.59
C ASP A 121 -7.43 -10.72 11.07
N PRO A 122 -6.80 -11.55 11.93
CA PRO A 122 -5.95 -12.68 11.54
C PRO A 122 -6.66 -13.80 10.77
N ASP A 123 -7.98 -13.96 10.95
CA ASP A 123 -8.81 -15.03 10.36
C ASP A 123 -9.57 -14.55 9.10
N ALA A 124 -9.22 -13.38 8.58
CA ALA A 124 -9.89 -12.80 7.42
C ALA A 124 -9.74 -13.64 6.15
N ALA A 125 -8.60 -14.32 5.96
CA ALA A 125 -8.41 -15.21 4.81
C ALA A 125 -9.44 -16.35 4.80
N GLU A 126 -9.72 -16.95 5.96
CA GLU A 126 -10.70 -18.01 6.16
C GLU A 126 -12.11 -17.51 5.87
N ARG A 127 -12.44 -16.26 6.28
CA ARG A 127 -13.74 -15.65 5.96
C ARG A 127 -13.90 -15.32 4.48
N VAL A 128 -12.85 -14.80 3.85
CA VAL A 128 -12.81 -14.58 2.40
C VAL A 128 -13.02 -15.89 1.65
N PHE A 129 -12.32 -16.95 2.05
CA PHE A 129 -12.52 -18.29 1.50
C PHE A 129 -13.98 -18.74 1.64
N ALA A 130 -14.53 -18.66 2.86
CA ALA A 130 -15.89 -19.11 3.16
C ALA A 130 -16.94 -18.34 2.35
N ALA A 131 -16.80 -17.02 2.21
CA ALA A 131 -17.72 -16.18 1.44
C ALA A 131 -17.70 -16.54 -0.06
N VAL A 132 -16.52 -16.69 -0.65
CA VAL A 132 -16.36 -17.06 -2.06
C VAL A 132 -16.94 -18.46 -2.31
N ALA A 133 -16.69 -19.41 -1.40
CA ALA A 133 -17.23 -20.76 -1.49
C ALA A 133 -18.77 -20.78 -1.34
N ALA A 134 -19.33 -20.00 -0.40
CA ALA A 134 -20.77 -19.89 -0.20
C ALA A 134 -21.50 -19.26 -1.40
N ALA A 135 -20.82 -18.36 -2.11
CA ALA A 135 -21.31 -17.79 -3.37
C ALA A 135 -21.20 -18.76 -4.57
N GLY A 136 -20.64 -19.96 -4.38
CA GLY A 136 -20.44 -20.96 -5.44
C GLY A 136 -19.37 -20.57 -6.47
N LEU A 137 -18.51 -19.60 -6.13
CA LEU A 137 -17.46 -19.11 -7.00
C LEU A 137 -16.22 -20.01 -6.92
N ALA A 138 -15.54 -20.19 -8.05
CA ALA A 138 -14.36 -21.05 -8.10
C ALA A 138 -13.12 -20.26 -7.62
N LEU A 139 -12.67 -20.53 -6.40
CA LEU A 139 -11.41 -19.99 -5.89
C LEU A 139 -10.23 -20.79 -6.45
N ARG A 140 -9.26 -20.12 -7.06
CA ARG A 140 -8.05 -20.74 -7.63
C ARG A 140 -6.85 -20.57 -6.71
N GLU A 141 -6.72 -19.40 -6.12
CA GLU A 141 -5.60 -19.04 -5.27
C GLU A 141 -6.06 -18.08 -4.18
N LEU A 142 -5.54 -18.31 -2.97
CA LEU A 142 -5.68 -17.41 -1.85
C LEU A 142 -4.36 -17.38 -1.10
N ARG A 143 -3.75 -16.21 -0.98
CA ARG A 143 -2.49 -16.02 -0.27
C ARG A 143 -2.61 -14.92 0.75
N ARG A 144 -2.20 -15.22 1.98
CA ARG A 144 -1.87 -14.22 2.99
C ARG A 144 -0.43 -13.76 2.78
N ARG A 145 -0.22 -12.45 2.79
CA ARG A 145 1.10 -11.83 2.80
C ARG A 145 1.16 -10.76 3.88
N GLU A 146 2.37 -10.52 4.37
CA GLU A 146 2.67 -9.34 5.18
C GLU A 146 2.62 -8.10 4.29
N ALA A 147 2.24 -6.96 4.87
CA ALA A 147 2.26 -5.67 4.19
C ALA A 147 3.70 -5.32 3.71
N SER A 148 3.81 -4.91 2.46
CA SER A 148 5.05 -4.41 1.88
C SER A 148 5.21 -2.91 2.11
N LEU A 149 6.41 -2.37 1.87
CA LEU A 149 6.58 -0.91 1.89
C LEU A 149 5.75 -0.20 0.81
N GLU A 150 5.40 -0.92 -0.27
CA GLU A 150 4.47 -0.43 -1.30
C GLU A 150 3.05 -0.26 -0.76
N ASP A 151 2.55 -1.22 0.01
CA ASP A 151 1.22 -1.10 0.61
C ASP A 151 1.19 0.07 1.62
N VAL A 152 2.25 0.25 2.42
CA VAL A 152 2.39 1.42 3.33
C VAL A 152 2.40 2.73 2.56
N PHE A 153 3.13 2.80 1.44
CA PHE A 153 3.17 3.99 0.60
C PHE A 153 1.78 4.31 0.02
N THR A 154 1.07 3.30 -0.49
CA THR A 154 -0.28 3.48 -1.02
C THR A 154 -1.24 3.96 0.07
N ASP A 155 -1.25 3.35 1.26
CA ASP A 155 -2.11 3.74 2.38
C ASP A 155 -1.86 5.20 2.79
N LEU A 156 -0.60 5.60 2.97
CA LEU A 156 -0.24 6.96 3.37
C LEU A 156 -0.57 8.02 2.30
N THR A 157 -0.45 7.66 1.02
CA THR A 157 -0.69 8.62 -0.08
C THR A 157 -2.15 8.70 -0.52
N THR A 158 -2.96 7.67 -0.23
CA THR A 158 -4.41 7.68 -0.51
C THR A 158 -5.24 8.16 0.68
N THR A 159 -4.81 7.91 1.92
CA THR A 159 -5.52 8.39 3.13
C THR A 159 -5.44 9.92 3.26
N ASP A 160 -4.34 10.54 2.82
CA ASP A 160 -4.18 12.00 2.86
C ASP A 160 -5.09 12.72 1.85
N GLU A 161 -5.53 12.04 0.78
CA GLU A 161 -6.56 12.58 -0.14
C GLU A 161 -7.94 12.63 0.52
N ALA A 162 -8.25 11.74 1.47
CA ALA A 162 -9.53 11.72 2.18
C ALA A 162 -9.65 12.75 3.31
N ALA A 163 -8.52 13.25 3.84
CA ALA A 163 -8.49 14.23 4.92
C ALA A 163 -8.59 15.70 4.43
N GLU A 164 -8.45 15.94 3.13
CA GLU A 164 -8.51 17.30 2.55
C GLU A 164 -9.93 17.73 2.11
N ASP A 165 -10.95 16.88 2.22
CA ASP A 165 -12.34 17.16 1.79
C ASP A 165 -13.30 17.59 2.93
N GLU A 166 -12.81 17.81 4.16
CA GLU A 166 -13.59 18.50 5.20
C GLU A 166 -13.53 20.03 5.00
N PRO A 167 -14.67 20.73 4.73
CA PRO A 167 -14.65 22.18 4.63
C PRO A 167 -14.35 22.78 6.01
N ALA A 168 -13.17 23.38 6.13
CA ALA A 168 -12.77 24.17 7.28
C ALA A 168 -13.79 25.31 7.50
N THR A 169 -14.71 25.10 8.43
CA THR A 169 -15.64 26.15 8.90
C THR A 169 -14.84 27.05 9.83
N ASN A 170 -14.20 28.08 9.28
CA ASN A 170 -13.46 29.06 10.04
C ASN A 170 -14.41 30.21 10.42
N GLU A 171 -15.08 30.10 11.57
CA GLU A 171 -15.72 31.26 12.20
C GLU A 171 -14.62 32.14 12.85
N PRO A 172 -14.51 33.43 12.50
CA PRO A 172 -13.56 34.31 13.16
C PRO A 172 -14.07 34.69 14.56
N LYS A 173 -13.31 34.32 15.59
CA LYS A 173 -13.43 34.89 16.94
C LYS A 173 -13.12 36.38 16.88
N THR A 174 -14.13 37.21 17.11
CA THR A 174 -13.97 38.64 17.39
C THR A 174 -13.43 38.77 18.81
N ASP A 175 -12.17 39.19 18.94
CA ASP A 175 -11.57 39.58 20.21
C ASP A 175 -11.45 41.11 20.18
N GLU A 176 -12.48 41.79 20.69
CA GLU A 176 -12.43 43.23 20.97
C GLU A 176 -12.15 43.41 22.47
N ARG A 177 -10.90 43.76 22.79
CA ARG A 177 -10.52 44.41 24.03
C ARG A 177 -9.60 45.58 23.76
N ASP A 178 -10.11 46.74 24.17
CA ASP A 178 -9.42 47.84 24.85
C ASP A 178 -8.38 48.65 24.06
N GLU A 179 -8.82 49.80 23.55
CA GLU A 179 -7.97 50.99 23.41
C GLU A 179 -8.48 52.10 24.36
N GLU A 180 -7.53 52.58 25.16
CA GLU A 180 -7.62 53.72 26.08
C GLU A 180 -7.76 55.06 25.33
N GLU A 181 -8.69 55.92 25.77
CA GLU A 181 -8.47 57.33 26.15
C GLU A 181 -9.71 57.94 26.82
#